data_AF-A0A3S0SCU3-F1
#
_entry.id   AF-A0A3S0SCU3-F1
#
_cell.length_a   1.000
_cell.length_b   1.000
_cell.length_c   1.000
_cell.angle_alpha   90.00
_cell.angle_beta   90.00
_cell.angle_gamma   90.00
#
_symmetry.space_group_name_H-M   'P 1'
#
loop_
_entity.id
_entity.type
_entity.pdbx_description
1 polymer ?
#
loop_
_entity_poly.entity_id
_entity_poly.type
_entity_poly.pdbx_seq_one_letter_code
_entity_poly.pdbx_strand_id
1 'polypeptide(L)'
;MDAPRLPDDCYSSSAAWRAAALAGGLGLSLLLAVELSAANIIAIIPANGILLAALIAFSGRKLRLLALVLGAVSAASIAGILNGSAVAAIAFAVANTGELLIASYLIAGIRNRYREWQNEDSAERDRLTGLVNRTRLAEHIETTISRSEDVALIFIDLDNFKSVNHTFGHKVGDHLLKTVAGRLRHSVHATDVVARLGDDEFAVLLSKGAHPTAAEIVARRISDFLNAPMRAGGQDIRVGASIGVACWQTEMLSAHELFRRANVALYKTKSTARGTYNFFEAEMDRRLQQRQELEQDLRRALAEHAFDVHYQPIVRLATNEVIGLEALIRWRHPKRGMVSPSEFVPIAEEIGIIAPIGDWVLRRACQDATQWPDHVKISVNFSRAQFECPNLQDRLKAVLSETGLPPNRLQLEITETTIMADFTKANALLAELREFGVETAMDDFGTGHSSLGCLRSCPFDRLKIDRSFINDLTTSLEARLVLSTVVKLATTLGMHTTAEGVETQEQYDILKAEGCGEIQGYYFSAAKSAAEISTYFASQARNSIPLDERRRAHRD
;
A
#
# COMPACT_ATOMS: atom_id res chain seq x y z
N MET A 1 2.03 -38.75 8.57
CA MET A 1 1.55 -40.12 8.30
C MET A 1 0.09 -40.03 7.93
N ASP A 2 -0.12 -40.02 6.62
CA ASP A 2 -1.29 -40.36 5.80
C ASP A 2 -2.71 -40.22 6.39
N ALA A 3 -3.38 -39.15 5.97
CA ALA A 3 -4.83 -39.10 5.90
C ALA A 3 -5.29 -39.70 4.55
N PRO A 4 -6.25 -40.64 4.53
CA PRO A 4 -6.76 -41.16 3.28
C PRO A 4 -7.80 -40.19 2.67
N ARG A 5 -7.66 -39.94 1.37
CA ARG A 5 -8.70 -39.37 0.49
C ARG A 5 -9.82 -40.40 0.28
N LEU A 6 -11.05 -39.92 0.05
CA LEU A 6 -12.12 -40.41 -0.87
C LEU A 6 -13.50 -39.80 -0.47
N PRO A 7 -14.53 -39.76 -1.34
CA PRO A 7 -14.71 -38.79 -2.43
C PRO A 7 -16.00 -37.95 -2.27
N ASP A 8 -16.02 -36.78 -2.91
CA ASP A 8 -17.24 -36.03 -3.23
C ASP A 8 -18.06 -36.77 -4.31
N ASP A 9 -19.35 -36.43 -4.41
CA ASP A 9 -20.36 -36.94 -5.36
C ASP A 9 -21.16 -38.18 -4.94
N CYS A 10 -22.05 -38.05 -3.94
CA CYS A 10 -23.22 -38.94 -3.83
C CYS A 10 -24.34 -38.46 -2.88
N TYR A 11 -24.64 -37.15 -2.79
CA TYR A 11 -25.51 -36.67 -1.70
C TYR A 11 -26.98 -36.39 -2.05
N SER A 12 -27.41 -36.40 -3.31
CA SER A 12 -28.85 -36.26 -3.66
C SER A 12 -29.60 -37.60 -3.73
N SER A 13 -28.91 -38.71 -4.02
CA SER A 13 -29.52 -40.05 -4.09
C SER A 13 -29.69 -40.72 -2.71
N SER A 14 -28.88 -40.32 -1.71
CA SER A 14 -28.78 -41.02 -0.43
C SER A 14 -30.05 -40.91 0.43
N ALA A 15 -30.82 -39.83 0.35
CA ALA A 15 -32.04 -39.66 1.14
C ALA A 15 -33.17 -40.60 0.67
N ALA A 16 -33.30 -40.77 -0.66
CA ALA A 16 -34.29 -41.66 -1.26
C ALA A 16 -33.94 -43.14 -1.03
N TRP A 17 -32.67 -43.52 -1.17
CA TRP A 17 -32.21 -44.88 -0.86
C TRP A 17 -32.30 -45.23 0.63
N ARG A 18 -32.16 -44.23 1.53
CA ARG A 18 -32.30 -44.44 2.99
C ARG A 18 -33.76 -44.55 3.44
N ALA A 19 -34.67 -43.79 2.83
CA ALA A 19 -36.11 -43.98 3.04
C ALA A 19 -36.58 -45.34 2.49
N ALA A 20 -36.05 -45.77 1.34
CA ALA A 20 -36.30 -47.09 0.77
C ALA A 20 -35.70 -48.22 1.61
N ALA A 21 -34.53 -48.03 2.25
CA ALA A 21 -33.93 -48.99 3.17
C ALA A 21 -34.69 -49.10 4.50
N LEU A 22 -35.25 -47.99 5.01
CA LEU A 22 -36.12 -48.01 6.20
C LEU A 22 -37.46 -48.69 5.91
N ALA A 23 -38.09 -48.38 4.77
CA ALA A 23 -39.31 -49.05 4.32
C ALA A 23 -39.08 -50.53 3.98
N GLY A 24 -37.93 -50.86 3.38
CA GLY A 24 -37.51 -52.22 3.06
C GLY A 24 -37.11 -53.03 4.29
N GLY A 25 -36.48 -52.43 5.30
CA GLY A 25 -36.16 -53.07 6.58
C GLY A 25 -37.41 -53.37 7.39
N LEU A 26 -38.36 -52.43 7.46
CA LEU A 26 -39.70 -52.63 8.02
C LEU A 26 -40.46 -53.75 7.30
N GLY A 27 -40.45 -53.73 5.97
CA GLY A 27 -41.06 -54.77 5.13
C GLY A 27 -40.43 -56.14 5.32
N LEU A 28 -39.09 -56.22 5.42
CA LEU A 28 -38.35 -57.47 5.59
C LEU A 28 -38.50 -58.03 7.01
N SER A 29 -38.54 -57.18 8.05
CA SER A 29 -38.83 -57.62 9.42
C SER A 29 -40.28 -58.12 9.58
N LEU A 30 -41.24 -57.54 8.86
CA LEU A 30 -42.62 -58.05 8.77
C LEU A 30 -42.72 -59.34 7.93
N LEU A 31 -41.95 -59.47 6.84
CA LEU A 31 -41.90 -60.68 6.01
C LEU A 31 -41.23 -61.86 6.76
N LEU A 32 -40.13 -61.60 7.46
CA LEU A 32 -39.42 -62.58 8.28
C LEU A 32 -40.14 -62.89 9.60
N ALA A 33 -41.11 -62.08 10.02
CA ALA A 33 -42.03 -62.41 11.12
C ALA A 33 -43.05 -63.50 10.72
N VAL A 34 -43.24 -63.73 9.41
CA VAL A 34 -44.25 -64.64 8.86
C VAL A 34 -43.63 -65.95 8.34
N GLU A 35 -42.35 -65.96 7.94
CA GLU A 35 -41.61 -67.17 7.56
C GLU A 35 -40.31 -67.33 8.39
N LEU A 36 -40.30 -68.26 9.36
CA LEU A 36 -39.13 -68.48 10.23
C LEU A 36 -38.57 -69.89 10.13
N SER A 37 -37.34 -70.00 9.65
CA SER A 37 -36.42 -71.07 10.05
C SER A 37 -35.49 -70.55 11.15
N ALA A 38 -35.13 -71.41 12.10
CA ALA A 38 -34.30 -71.07 13.27
C ALA A 38 -32.93 -70.46 12.90
N ALA A 39 -32.46 -70.65 11.66
CA ALA A 39 -31.18 -70.14 11.17
C ALA A 39 -31.15 -68.60 11.05
N ASN A 40 -32.27 -67.94 10.73
CA ASN A 40 -32.30 -66.49 10.50
C ASN A 40 -32.31 -65.68 11.82
N ILE A 41 -32.77 -66.27 12.92
CA ILE A 41 -32.86 -65.63 14.24
C ILE A 41 -31.46 -65.46 14.87
N ILE A 42 -30.57 -66.43 14.64
CA ILE A 42 -29.22 -66.47 15.22
C ILE A 42 -28.31 -65.35 14.66
N ALA A 43 -28.55 -64.89 13.43
CA ALA A 43 -27.80 -63.81 12.81
C ALA A 43 -28.21 -62.39 13.29
N ILE A 44 -29.43 -62.23 13.79
CA ILE A 44 -30.00 -60.92 14.17
C ILE A 44 -29.54 -60.49 15.59
N ILE A 45 -29.31 -61.46 16.47
CA ILE A 45 -28.91 -61.23 17.88
C ILE A 45 -27.59 -60.43 18.02
N PRO A 46 -26.49 -60.76 17.32
CA PRO A 46 -25.25 -59.98 17.44
C PRO A 46 -25.35 -58.58 16.82
N ALA A 47 -26.13 -58.39 15.76
CA ALA A 47 -26.34 -57.08 15.13
C ALA A 47 -27.11 -56.11 16.04
N ASN A 48 -28.14 -56.60 16.74
CA ASN A 48 -28.90 -55.81 17.70
C ASN A 48 -28.12 -55.54 19.00
N GLY A 49 -27.25 -56.46 19.43
CA GLY A 49 -26.36 -56.24 20.57
C GLY A 49 -25.36 -55.10 20.35
N ILE A 50 -24.79 -54.99 19.14
CA ILE A 50 -23.88 -53.90 18.75
C ILE A 50 -24.62 -52.57 18.66
N LEU A 51 -25.84 -52.58 18.09
CA LEU A 51 -26.69 -51.39 18.00
C LEU A 51 -27.07 -50.87 19.39
N LEU A 52 -27.52 -51.75 20.28
CA LEU A 52 -27.90 -51.42 21.65
C LEU A 52 -26.71 -50.89 22.47
N ALA A 53 -25.52 -51.47 22.33
CA ALA A 53 -24.30 -50.99 22.98
C ALA A 53 -23.92 -49.57 22.51
N ALA A 54 -24.04 -49.28 21.21
CA ALA A 54 -23.79 -47.95 20.65
C ALA A 54 -24.83 -46.92 21.14
N LEU A 55 -26.11 -47.31 21.25
CA LEU A 55 -27.19 -46.47 21.76
C LEU A 55 -26.99 -46.10 23.25
N ILE A 56 -26.49 -47.04 24.06
CA ILE A 56 -26.21 -46.82 25.48
C ILE A 56 -24.99 -45.91 25.67
N ALA A 57 -23.92 -46.08 24.90
CA ALA A 57 -22.71 -45.27 25.06
C ALA A 57 -22.94 -43.78 24.73
N PHE A 58 -23.69 -43.46 23.66
CA PHE A 58 -23.67 -42.13 23.03
C PHE A 58 -24.91 -41.25 23.21
N SER A 59 -25.91 -41.63 24.03
CA SER A 59 -27.18 -40.90 24.12
C SER A 59 -27.52 -40.32 25.52
N GLY A 60 -28.46 -39.37 25.58
CA GLY A 60 -28.94 -38.77 26.83
C GLY A 60 -29.82 -39.71 27.65
N ARG A 61 -29.98 -39.46 28.97
CA ARG A 61 -30.65 -40.35 29.94
C ARG A 61 -31.99 -40.92 29.47
N LYS A 62 -32.85 -40.11 28.86
CA LYS A 62 -34.17 -40.53 28.34
C LYS A 62 -34.06 -41.49 27.14
N LEU A 63 -33.13 -41.24 26.23
CA LEU A 63 -32.92 -42.04 25.02
C LEU A 63 -32.23 -43.38 25.33
N ARG A 64 -31.32 -43.39 26.32
CA ARG A 64 -30.72 -44.60 26.88
C ARG A 64 -31.77 -45.54 27.47
N LEU A 65 -32.68 -45.00 28.28
CA LEU A 65 -33.78 -45.76 28.88
C LEU A 65 -34.70 -46.36 27.82
N LEU A 66 -35.06 -45.58 26.80
CA LEU A 66 -35.90 -46.06 25.69
C LEU A 66 -35.22 -47.18 24.90
N ALA A 67 -33.93 -47.04 24.57
CA ALA A 67 -33.16 -48.07 23.88
C ALA A 67 -33.07 -49.36 24.71
N LEU A 68 -32.81 -49.27 26.02
CA LEU A 68 -32.79 -50.42 26.93
C LEU A 68 -34.14 -51.16 26.97
N VAL A 69 -35.24 -50.42 27.03
CA VAL A 69 -36.59 -51.00 27.03
C VAL A 69 -36.87 -51.73 25.71
N LEU A 70 -36.58 -51.11 24.58
CA LEU A 70 -36.77 -51.72 23.27
C LEU A 70 -35.91 -52.97 23.10
N GLY A 71 -34.63 -52.91 23.50
CA GLY A 71 -33.73 -54.06 23.47
C GLY A 71 -34.20 -55.22 24.35
N ALA A 72 -34.76 -54.92 25.53
CA ALA A 72 -35.35 -55.94 26.41
C ALA A 72 -36.61 -56.57 25.80
N VAL A 73 -37.47 -55.77 25.16
CA VAL A 73 -38.67 -56.26 24.45
C VAL A 73 -38.27 -57.11 23.24
N SER A 74 -37.28 -56.68 22.46
CA SER A 74 -36.69 -57.43 21.36
C SER A 74 -36.18 -58.80 21.86
N ALA A 75 -35.38 -58.82 22.93
CA ALA A 75 -34.82 -60.06 23.48
C ALA A 75 -35.90 -61.01 24.03
N ALA A 76 -36.89 -60.51 24.76
CA ALA A 76 -37.97 -61.32 25.32
C ALA A 76 -38.90 -61.90 24.24
N SER A 77 -39.04 -61.20 23.11
CA SER A 77 -39.91 -61.64 22.01
C SER A 77 -39.33 -62.81 21.20
N ILE A 78 -38.01 -63.03 21.23
CA ILE A 78 -37.33 -64.08 20.47
C ILE A 78 -37.84 -65.48 20.86
N ALA A 79 -38.00 -65.76 22.16
CA ALA A 79 -38.50 -67.05 22.62
C ALA A 79 -39.97 -67.29 22.20
N GLY A 80 -40.79 -66.23 22.19
CA GLY A 80 -42.18 -66.31 21.72
C GLY A 80 -42.28 -66.56 20.21
N ILE A 81 -41.38 -65.97 19.43
CA ILE A 81 -41.28 -66.19 17.97
C ILE A 81 -40.90 -67.64 17.65
N LEU A 82 -39.92 -68.19 18.37
CA LEU A 82 -39.51 -69.60 18.23
C LEU A 82 -40.65 -70.59 18.53
N ASN A 83 -41.62 -70.18 19.35
CA ASN A 83 -42.82 -70.95 19.70
C ASN A 83 -44.05 -70.62 18.82
N GLY A 84 -43.88 -69.85 17.74
CA GLY A 84 -44.96 -69.54 16.78
C GLY A 84 -45.96 -68.47 17.23
N SER A 85 -45.61 -67.62 18.20
CA SER A 85 -46.50 -66.54 18.67
C SER A 85 -46.50 -65.34 17.72
N ALA A 86 -47.64 -65.09 17.06
CA ALA A 86 -47.84 -63.90 16.24
C ALA A 86 -47.70 -62.59 17.04
N VAL A 87 -48.11 -62.58 18.31
CA VAL A 87 -47.98 -61.41 19.20
C VAL A 87 -46.51 -61.10 19.48
N ALA A 88 -45.68 -62.12 19.69
CA ALA A 88 -44.24 -61.94 19.88
C ALA A 88 -43.55 -61.43 18.62
N ALA A 89 -44.00 -61.87 17.44
CA ALA A 89 -43.48 -61.39 16.16
C ALA A 89 -43.77 -59.89 15.93
N ILE A 90 -44.99 -59.44 16.28
CA ILE A 90 -45.35 -58.01 16.22
C ILE A 90 -44.55 -57.18 17.23
N ALA A 91 -44.42 -57.66 18.47
CA ALA A 91 -43.65 -56.96 19.50
C ALA A 91 -42.18 -56.80 19.11
N PHE A 92 -41.58 -57.82 18.50
CA PHE A 92 -40.23 -57.77 17.96
C PHE A 92 -40.10 -56.75 16.82
N ALA A 93 -41.03 -56.76 15.86
CA ALA A 93 -41.01 -55.81 14.74
C ALA A 93 -41.11 -54.35 15.22
N VAL A 94 -41.99 -54.07 16.18
CA VAL A 94 -42.15 -52.72 16.77
C VAL A 94 -40.88 -52.29 17.50
N ALA A 95 -40.29 -53.18 18.30
CA ALA A 95 -39.08 -52.89 19.06
C ALA A 95 -37.88 -52.57 18.14
N ASN A 96 -37.66 -53.39 17.10
CA ASN A 96 -36.60 -53.18 16.12
C ASN A 96 -36.80 -51.90 15.31
N THR A 97 -38.04 -51.57 14.94
CA THR A 97 -38.35 -50.30 14.26
C THR A 97 -37.99 -49.11 15.13
N GLY A 98 -38.32 -49.18 16.42
CA GLY A 98 -37.94 -48.17 17.41
C GLY A 98 -36.43 -48.01 17.51
N GLU A 99 -35.67 -49.11 17.57
CA GLU A 99 -34.21 -49.11 17.61
C GLU A 99 -33.59 -48.46 16.35
N LEU A 100 -34.12 -48.75 15.15
CA LEU A 100 -33.66 -48.12 13.90
C LEU A 100 -33.92 -46.60 13.86
N LEU A 101 -35.07 -46.14 14.33
CA LEU A 101 -35.40 -44.72 14.37
C LEU A 101 -34.45 -43.95 15.31
N ILE A 102 -34.13 -44.54 16.47
CA ILE A 102 -33.18 -43.95 17.42
C ILE A 102 -31.77 -43.91 16.81
N ALA A 103 -31.34 -44.98 16.13
CA ALA A 103 -30.04 -45.02 15.46
C ALA A 103 -29.93 -43.94 14.36
N SER A 104 -30.97 -43.79 13.53
CA SER A 104 -31.05 -42.75 12.49
C SER A 104 -30.94 -41.34 13.08
N TYR A 105 -31.64 -41.08 14.19
CA TYR A 105 -31.59 -39.79 14.90
C TYR A 105 -30.19 -39.48 15.44
N LEU A 106 -29.49 -40.46 16.02
CA LEU A 106 -28.14 -40.28 16.55
C LEU A 106 -27.10 -40.03 15.45
N ILE A 107 -27.18 -40.77 14.34
CA ILE A 107 -26.32 -40.57 13.17
C ILE A 107 -26.50 -39.16 12.61
N ALA A 108 -27.75 -38.68 12.50
CA ALA A 108 -28.05 -37.32 12.08
C ALA A 108 -27.46 -36.27 13.04
N GLY A 109 -27.57 -36.49 14.35
CA GLY A 109 -27.01 -35.61 15.38
C GLY A 109 -25.48 -35.56 15.37
N ILE A 110 -24.79 -36.69 15.20
CA ILE A 110 -23.32 -36.74 15.05
C ILE A 110 -22.89 -35.99 13.79
N ARG A 111 -23.60 -36.18 12.67
CA ARG A 111 -23.33 -35.47 11.42
C ARG A 111 -23.51 -33.96 11.53
N ASN A 112 -24.53 -33.49 12.25
CA ASN A 112 -24.74 -32.06 12.45
C ASN A 112 -23.62 -31.45 13.30
N ARG A 113 -23.22 -32.10 14.40
CA ARG A 113 -22.07 -31.65 15.21
C ARG A 113 -20.76 -31.65 14.43
N TYR A 114 -20.55 -32.63 13.56
CA TYR A 114 -19.37 -32.66 12.68
C TYR A 114 -19.38 -31.50 11.67
N ARG A 115 -20.55 -31.14 11.13
CA ARG A 115 -20.70 -29.97 10.26
C ARG A 115 -20.47 -28.65 11.00
N GLU A 116 -20.99 -28.53 12.21
CA GLU A 116 -20.74 -27.38 13.09
C GLU A 116 -19.24 -27.22 13.35
N TRP A 117 -18.56 -28.32 13.74
CA TRP A 117 -17.11 -28.33 13.96
C TRP A 117 -16.30 -27.97 12.71
N GLN A 118 -16.67 -28.49 11.53
CA GLN A 118 -16.01 -28.11 10.28
C GLN A 118 -16.24 -26.65 9.88
N ASN A 119 -17.44 -26.11 10.17
CA ASN A 119 -17.75 -24.70 9.91
C ASN A 119 -16.96 -23.78 10.84
N GLU A 120 -16.79 -24.16 12.12
CA GLU A 120 -15.96 -23.43 13.09
C GLU A 120 -14.47 -23.47 12.71
N ASP A 121 -13.90 -24.64 12.41
CA ASP A 121 -12.48 -24.75 12.01
C ASP A 121 -12.18 -24.02 10.68
N SER A 122 -13.15 -23.99 9.75
CA SER A 122 -13.04 -23.25 8.48
C SER A 122 -13.27 -21.75 8.63
N ALA A 123 -13.94 -21.30 9.68
CA ALA A 123 -14.20 -19.89 9.95
C ALA A 123 -13.03 -19.20 10.69
N GLU A 124 -12.07 -19.96 11.21
CA GLU A 124 -10.91 -19.47 11.97
C GLU A 124 -9.60 -19.43 11.16
N ARG A 125 -9.58 -20.01 9.95
CA ARG A 125 -8.39 -20.15 9.12
C ARG A 125 -8.55 -19.56 7.72
N ASP A 126 -7.45 -19.07 7.15
CA ASP A 126 -7.37 -18.68 5.75
C ASP A 126 -7.37 -19.92 4.85
N ARG A 127 -8.28 -19.98 3.88
CA ARG A 127 -8.46 -21.17 3.01
C ARG A 127 -7.27 -21.45 2.09
N LEU A 128 -6.50 -20.42 1.72
CA LEU A 128 -5.38 -20.58 0.79
C LEU A 128 -4.11 -21.09 1.49
N THR A 129 -3.78 -20.51 2.63
CA THR A 129 -2.52 -20.74 3.35
C THR A 129 -2.66 -21.65 4.57
N GLY A 130 -3.90 -21.85 5.06
CA GLY A 130 -4.20 -22.56 6.29
C GLY A 130 -3.69 -21.85 7.55
N LEU A 131 -3.28 -20.57 7.45
CA LEU A 131 -2.90 -19.75 8.58
C LEU A 131 -4.13 -19.31 9.38
N VAL A 132 -3.89 -18.79 10.59
CA VAL A 132 -4.93 -18.12 11.38
C VAL A 132 -5.46 -16.93 10.58
N ASN A 133 -6.77 -16.68 10.61
CA ASN A 133 -7.33 -15.50 9.96
C ASN A 133 -7.34 -14.27 10.89
N ARG A 134 -7.73 -13.11 10.35
CA ARG A 134 -7.77 -11.85 11.11
C ARG A 134 -8.62 -11.92 12.37
N THR A 135 -9.81 -12.52 12.30
CA THR A 135 -10.74 -12.62 13.43
C THR A 135 -10.12 -13.42 14.57
N ARG A 136 -9.57 -14.59 14.25
CA ARG A 136 -8.99 -15.48 15.26
C ARG A 136 -7.66 -14.96 15.83
N LEU A 137 -6.91 -14.19 15.05
CA LEU A 137 -5.75 -13.47 15.54
C LEU A 137 -6.15 -12.39 16.55
N ALA A 138 -7.21 -11.62 16.28
CA ALA A 138 -7.70 -10.60 17.20
C ALA A 138 -8.13 -11.21 18.55
N GLU A 139 -8.82 -12.35 18.53
CA GLU A 139 -9.19 -13.09 19.74
C GLU A 139 -7.96 -13.59 20.52
N HIS A 140 -6.92 -14.06 19.83
CA HIS A 140 -5.64 -14.42 20.47
C HIS A 140 -5.01 -13.21 21.15
N ILE A 141 -4.97 -12.06 20.46
CA ILE A 141 -4.40 -10.83 21.03
C ILE A 141 -5.17 -10.43 22.30
N GLU A 142 -6.50 -10.37 22.26
CA GLU A 142 -7.33 -10.04 23.43
C GLU A 142 -7.10 -11.02 24.59
N THR A 143 -7.02 -12.32 24.29
CA THR A 143 -6.76 -13.35 25.31
C THR A 143 -5.38 -13.18 25.94
N THR A 144 -4.35 -12.90 25.14
CA THR A 144 -2.97 -12.74 25.63
C THR A 144 -2.80 -11.44 26.42
N ILE A 145 -3.42 -10.34 25.97
CA ILE A 145 -3.48 -9.07 26.71
C ILE A 145 -4.17 -9.25 28.06
N SER A 146 -5.30 -9.97 28.11
CA SER A 146 -6.05 -10.20 29.36
C SER A 146 -5.25 -10.95 30.43
N ARG A 147 -4.19 -11.66 30.01
CA ARG A 147 -3.25 -12.37 30.89
C ARG A 147 -2.07 -11.52 31.33
N SER A 148 -2.04 -10.24 30.93
CA SER A 148 -0.94 -9.30 31.17
C SER A 148 0.41 -9.83 30.68
N GLU A 149 0.41 -10.59 29.58
CA GLU A 149 1.63 -11.04 28.92
C GLU A 149 2.12 -9.95 27.96
N ASP A 150 3.44 -9.70 27.94
CA ASP A 150 4.02 -8.81 26.93
C ASP A 150 3.82 -9.44 25.55
N VAL A 151 3.16 -8.70 24.65
CA VAL A 151 2.96 -9.13 23.25
C VAL A 151 3.58 -8.16 22.25
N ALA A 152 3.96 -8.66 21.09
CA ALA A 152 4.31 -7.80 19.96
C ALA A 152 3.62 -8.30 18.70
N LEU A 153 3.09 -7.36 17.92
CA LEU A 153 2.47 -7.62 16.63
C LEU A 153 3.40 -7.13 15.52
N ILE A 154 3.77 -8.05 14.64
CA ILE A 154 4.52 -7.77 13.41
C ILE A 154 3.52 -7.86 12.26
N PHE A 155 3.22 -6.73 11.62
CA PHE A 155 2.38 -6.62 10.44
C PHE A 155 3.27 -6.60 9.19
N ILE A 156 2.94 -7.40 8.20
CA ILE A 156 3.76 -7.65 7.01
C ILE A 156 2.90 -7.46 5.77
N ASP A 157 3.44 -6.78 4.75
CA ASP A 157 2.81 -6.62 3.44
C ASP A 157 3.85 -6.85 2.34
N LEU A 158 3.45 -7.59 1.29
CA LEU A 158 4.36 -7.93 0.20
C LEU A 158 4.44 -6.80 -0.83
N ASP A 159 5.64 -6.28 -1.03
CA ASP A 159 5.87 -5.14 -1.91
C ASP A 159 5.55 -5.48 -3.37
N ASN A 160 4.65 -4.71 -3.99
CA ASN A 160 4.26 -4.85 -5.40
C ASN A 160 3.69 -6.23 -5.78
N PHE A 161 3.03 -6.93 -4.86
CA PHE A 161 2.42 -8.23 -5.16
C PHE A 161 1.41 -8.20 -6.32
N LYS A 162 0.69 -7.08 -6.48
CA LYS A 162 -0.19 -6.86 -7.64
C LYS A 162 0.54 -6.97 -8.98
N SER A 163 1.77 -6.45 -9.07
CA SER A 163 2.61 -6.57 -10.27
C SER A 163 3.00 -8.02 -10.53
N VAL A 164 3.26 -8.81 -9.49
CA VAL A 164 3.49 -10.26 -9.62
C VAL A 164 2.26 -10.95 -10.22
N ASN A 165 1.06 -10.62 -9.72
CA ASN A 165 -0.18 -11.17 -10.27
C ASN A 165 -0.42 -10.77 -11.73
N HIS A 166 -0.12 -9.52 -12.10
CA HIS A 166 -0.24 -9.07 -13.48
C HIS A 166 0.75 -9.76 -14.42
N THR A 167 1.99 -9.98 -13.98
CA THR A 167 3.06 -10.56 -14.82
C THR A 167 2.96 -12.09 -14.93
N PHE A 168 2.69 -12.78 -13.81
CA PHE A 168 2.76 -14.24 -13.74
C PHE A 168 1.40 -14.92 -13.54
N GLY A 169 0.33 -14.14 -13.35
CA GLY A 169 -1.02 -14.62 -13.13
C GLY A 169 -1.33 -15.02 -11.69
N HIS A 170 -2.60 -14.95 -11.32
CA HIS A 170 -3.09 -15.22 -9.96
C HIS A 170 -2.70 -16.60 -9.41
N LYS A 171 -2.62 -17.63 -10.26
CA LYS A 171 -2.20 -18.98 -9.81
C LYS A 171 -0.78 -18.96 -9.24
N VAL A 172 0.14 -18.21 -9.85
CA VAL A 172 1.52 -18.09 -9.36
C VAL A 172 1.56 -17.24 -8.09
N GLY A 173 0.76 -16.16 -8.02
CA GLY A 173 0.55 -15.38 -6.80
C GLY A 173 0.06 -16.24 -5.63
N ASP A 174 -0.90 -17.13 -5.86
CA ASP A 174 -1.40 -18.06 -4.84
C ASP A 174 -0.31 -19.01 -4.31
N HIS A 175 0.57 -19.48 -5.19
CA HIS A 175 1.72 -20.30 -4.78
C HIS A 175 2.73 -19.49 -3.98
N LEU A 176 2.97 -18.24 -4.38
CA LEU A 176 3.85 -17.32 -3.66
C LEU A 176 3.33 -17.06 -2.24
N LEU A 177 2.02 -16.81 -2.08
CA LEU A 177 1.39 -16.62 -0.76
C LEU A 177 1.54 -17.86 0.14
N LYS A 178 1.43 -19.07 -0.43
CA LYS A 178 1.71 -20.33 0.30
C LYS A 178 3.18 -20.45 0.70
N THR A 179 4.10 -20.07 -0.18
CA THR A 179 5.55 -20.07 0.12
C THR A 179 5.87 -19.07 1.24
N VAL A 180 5.29 -17.87 1.19
CA VAL A 180 5.42 -16.84 2.23
C VAL A 180 4.89 -17.35 3.57
N ALA A 181 3.68 -17.93 3.59
CA ALA A 181 3.12 -18.54 4.79
C ALA A 181 4.04 -19.62 5.39
N GLY A 182 4.67 -20.43 4.52
CA GLY A 182 5.68 -21.40 4.91
C GLY A 182 6.90 -20.73 5.56
N ARG A 183 7.50 -19.72 4.92
CA ARG A 183 8.66 -19.00 5.47
C ARG A 183 8.36 -18.31 6.80
N LEU A 184 7.19 -17.72 6.95
CA LEU A 184 6.76 -17.09 8.20
C LEU A 184 6.67 -18.10 9.34
N ARG A 185 6.06 -19.27 9.12
CA ARG A 185 6.01 -20.34 10.12
C ARG A 185 7.40 -20.83 10.55
N HIS A 186 8.39 -20.84 9.65
CA HIS A 186 9.77 -21.22 9.98
C HIS A 186 10.55 -20.10 10.68
N SER A 187 10.06 -18.86 10.61
CA SER A 187 10.76 -17.70 11.17
C SER A 187 10.45 -17.47 12.65
N VAL A 188 9.42 -18.12 13.19
CA VAL A 188 8.84 -17.89 14.51
C VAL A 188 8.84 -19.16 15.37
N HIS A 189 8.60 -19.02 16.68
CA HIS A 189 8.48 -20.17 17.57
C HIS A 189 7.08 -20.79 17.52
N ALA A 190 6.95 -22.03 18.01
CA ALA A 190 5.66 -22.74 18.06
C ALA A 190 4.59 -22.06 18.95
N THR A 191 5.01 -21.16 19.84
CA THR A 191 4.13 -20.36 20.72
C THR A 191 3.63 -19.07 20.07
N ASP A 192 4.20 -18.71 18.91
CA ASP A 192 3.83 -17.51 18.18
C ASP A 192 2.71 -17.84 17.19
N VAL A 193 1.87 -16.85 16.89
CA VAL A 193 0.74 -17.03 15.98
C VAL A 193 1.04 -16.35 14.66
N VAL A 194 1.03 -17.13 13.58
CA VAL A 194 1.14 -16.59 12.21
C VAL A 194 -0.25 -16.56 11.57
N ALA A 195 -0.63 -15.39 11.07
CA ALA A 195 -1.91 -15.14 10.47
C ALA A 195 -1.78 -14.55 9.07
N ARG A 196 -2.81 -14.76 8.25
CA ARG A 196 -3.04 -14.02 7.01
C ARG A 196 -4.28 -13.15 7.19
N LEU A 197 -4.15 -11.85 6.93
CA LEU A 197 -5.20 -10.88 7.20
C LEU A 197 -6.13 -10.69 5.99
N GLY A 198 -5.60 -10.87 4.79
CA GLY A 198 -6.27 -10.69 3.51
C GLY A 198 -5.23 -10.42 2.43
N ASP A 199 -5.57 -10.59 1.14
CA ASP A 199 -4.71 -10.24 0.00
C ASP A 199 -3.23 -10.68 0.16
N ASP A 200 -2.31 -9.72 0.28
CA ASP A 200 -0.87 -9.86 0.49
C ASP A 200 -0.41 -9.50 1.92
N GLU A 201 -1.36 -9.35 2.85
CA GLU A 201 -1.12 -8.97 4.23
C GLU A 201 -1.03 -10.18 5.17
N PHE A 202 0.03 -10.21 5.97
CA PHE A 202 0.30 -11.21 7.00
C PHE A 202 0.55 -10.54 8.35
N ALA A 203 0.38 -11.31 9.42
CA ALA A 203 0.75 -10.87 10.75
C ALA A 203 1.37 -11.99 11.57
N VAL A 204 2.27 -11.61 12.48
CA VAL A 204 2.85 -12.49 13.48
C VAL A 204 2.62 -11.88 14.86
N LEU A 205 1.98 -12.62 15.75
CA LEU A 205 1.86 -12.29 17.17
C LEU A 205 2.91 -13.07 17.96
N LEU A 206 3.77 -12.34 18.66
CA LEU A 206 4.75 -12.88 19.58
C LEU A 206 4.15 -12.86 20.99
N SER A 207 3.97 -14.05 21.58
CA SER A 207 3.25 -14.23 22.86
C SER A 207 4.19 -14.39 24.06
N LYS A 208 5.50 -14.62 23.84
CA LYS A 208 6.48 -14.85 24.91
C LYS A 208 7.78 -14.11 24.62
N GLY A 209 8.16 -13.22 25.53
CA GLY A 209 9.42 -12.47 25.44
C GLY A 209 9.34 -11.25 24.54
N ALA A 210 8.17 -10.62 24.40
CA ALA A 210 7.95 -9.44 23.55
C ALA A 210 8.61 -8.15 24.05
N HIS A 211 9.80 -8.26 24.64
CA HIS A 211 10.72 -7.14 24.75
C HIS A 211 11.05 -6.64 23.33
N PRO A 212 11.17 -5.32 23.11
CA PRO A 212 11.45 -4.75 21.78
C PRO A 212 12.59 -5.45 21.03
N THR A 213 13.63 -5.87 21.74
CA THR A 213 14.79 -6.61 21.21
C THR A 213 14.42 -7.95 20.57
N ALA A 214 13.52 -8.72 21.16
CA ALA A 214 13.11 -10.02 20.60
C ALA A 214 12.26 -9.82 19.35
N ALA A 215 11.34 -8.85 19.39
CA ALA A 215 10.54 -8.47 18.23
C ALA A 215 11.43 -7.99 17.07
N GLU A 216 12.52 -7.27 17.37
CA GLU A 216 13.48 -6.82 16.36
C GLU A 216 14.19 -7.99 15.69
N ILE A 217 14.66 -8.97 16.48
CA ILE A 217 15.32 -10.16 15.96
C ILE A 217 14.39 -10.94 15.02
N VAL A 218 13.11 -11.09 15.38
CA VAL A 218 12.13 -11.79 14.55
C VAL A 218 11.79 -10.97 13.30
N ALA A 219 11.56 -9.67 13.43
CA ALA A 219 11.25 -8.79 12.30
C ALA A 219 12.39 -8.76 11.27
N ARG A 220 13.65 -8.64 11.72
CA ARG A 220 14.83 -8.71 10.86
C ARG A 220 14.92 -10.05 10.14
N ARG A 221 14.75 -11.16 10.87
CA ARG A 221 14.77 -12.51 10.30
C ARG A 221 13.68 -12.71 9.24
N ILE A 222 12.46 -12.24 9.52
CA ILE A 222 11.35 -12.27 8.55
C ILE A 222 11.70 -11.45 7.32
N SER A 223 12.21 -10.22 7.50
CA SER A 223 12.65 -9.35 6.40
C SER A 223 13.66 -10.05 5.50
N ASP A 224 14.72 -10.62 6.09
CA ASP A 224 15.77 -11.34 5.36
C ASP A 224 15.21 -12.56 4.61
N PHE A 225 14.35 -13.34 5.28
CA PHE A 225 13.73 -14.50 4.65
C PHE A 225 12.77 -14.15 3.54
N LEU A 226 12.00 -13.07 3.64
CA LEU A 226 11.04 -12.71 2.60
C LEU A 226 11.72 -12.02 1.41
N ASN A 227 12.78 -11.25 1.63
CA ASN A 227 13.53 -10.61 0.55
C ASN A 227 14.39 -11.58 -0.28
N ALA A 228 14.66 -12.79 0.25
CA ALA A 228 15.37 -13.83 -0.51
C ALA A 228 14.51 -14.37 -1.67
N PRO A 229 15.08 -14.72 -2.84
CA PRO A 229 14.32 -15.30 -3.96
C PRO A 229 13.47 -16.50 -3.55
N MET A 230 12.23 -16.57 -4.05
CA MET A 230 11.25 -17.63 -3.77
C MET A 230 10.91 -18.39 -5.04
N ARG A 231 10.82 -19.72 -4.94
CA ARG A 231 10.20 -20.54 -5.98
C ARG A 231 8.69 -20.54 -5.82
N ALA A 232 7.98 -20.10 -6.85
CA ALA A 232 6.52 -20.17 -6.95
C ALA A 232 6.12 -20.54 -8.39
N GLY A 233 5.30 -21.59 -8.54
CA GLY A 233 4.84 -22.03 -9.86
C GLY A 233 5.97 -22.44 -10.83
N GLY A 234 7.13 -22.88 -10.32
CA GLY A 234 8.30 -23.24 -11.13
C GLY A 234 9.19 -22.06 -11.56
N GLN A 235 8.87 -20.83 -11.12
CA GLN A 235 9.62 -19.61 -11.40
C GLN A 235 10.35 -19.12 -10.14
N ASP A 236 11.52 -18.50 -10.31
CA ASP A 236 12.23 -17.78 -9.24
C ASP A 236 11.74 -16.33 -9.19
N ILE A 237 11.02 -15.96 -8.13
CA ILE A 237 10.38 -14.65 -7.95
C ILE A 237 11.05 -13.93 -6.78
N ARG A 238 11.39 -12.66 -6.99
CA ARG A 238 11.79 -11.74 -5.91
C ARG A 238 10.62 -10.82 -5.59
N VAL A 239 10.14 -10.87 -4.35
CA VAL A 239 9.15 -9.94 -3.82
C VAL A 239 9.70 -9.40 -2.50
N GLY A 240 9.68 -8.08 -2.32
CA GLY A 240 10.07 -7.47 -1.05
C GLY A 240 8.97 -7.63 -0.01
N ALA A 241 9.28 -7.41 1.26
CA ALA A 241 8.27 -7.27 2.30
C ALA A 241 8.52 -6.00 3.12
N SER A 242 7.48 -5.18 3.24
CA SER A 242 7.46 -4.07 4.17
C SER A 242 6.85 -4.56 5.49
N ILE A 243 7.49 -4.20 6.61
CA ILE A 243 7.11 -4.69 7.94
C ILE A 243 6.92 -3.52 8.92
N GLY A 244 5.85 -3.60 9.71
CA GLY A 244 5.56 -2.70 10.82
C GLY A 244 5.46 -3.47 12.13
N VAL A 245 6.14 -3.02 13.18
CA VAL A 245 6.18 -3.71 14.48
C VAL A 245 5.56 -2.83 15.56
N ALA A 246 4.60 -3.36 16.32
CA ALA A 246 4.08 -2.70 17.52
C ALA A 246 4.23 -3.62 18.73
N CYS A 247 4.92 -3.14 19.76
CA CYS A 247 5.05 -3.82 21.04
C CYS A 247 3.95 -3.36 21.99
N TRP A 248 3.42 -4.30 22.77
CA TRP A 248 2.52 -4.01 23.87
C TRP A 248 3.19 -3.13 24.90
N GLN A 249 2.48 -2.10 25.34
CA GLN A 249 2.82 -1.25 26.47
C GLN A 249 1.60 -1.24 27.36
N THR A 250 1.80 -1.21 28.68
CA THR A 250 0.75 -1.28 29.72
C THR A 250 -0.40 -0.27 29.56
N GLU A 251 -0.22 0.76 28.73
CA GLU A 251 -1.23 1.79 28.40
C GLU A 251 -2.15 1.45 27.21
N MET A 252 -1.95 0.33 26.51
CA MET A 252 -2.85 -0.05 25.40
C MET A 252 -4.14 -0.69 25.90
N LEU A 253 -5.25 -0.42 25.18
CA LEU A 253 -6.61 -0.73 25.63
C LEU A 253 -7.33 -1.81 24.79
N SER A 254 -6.79 -2.27 23.65
CA SER A 254 -7.42 -3.30 22.81
C SER A 254 -6.51 -3.89 21.73
N ALA A 255 -6.89 -5.04 21.18
CA ALA A 255 -6.27 -5.62 19.98
C ALA A 255 -6.35 -4.66 18.78
N HIS A 256 -7.45 -3.89 18.67
CA HIS A 256 -7.64 -2.92 17.60
C HIS A 256 -6.54 -1.85 17.59
N GLU A 257 -6.18 -1.32 18.77
CA GLU A 257 -5.10 -0.33 18.89
C GLU A 257 -3.73 -0.93 18.52
N LEU A 258 -3.47 -2.18 18.90
CA LEU A 258 -2.22 -2.86 18.54
C LEU A 258 -2.10 -3.04 17.02
N PHE A 259 -3.19 -3.46 16.35
CA PHE A 259 -3.25 -3.51 14.88
C PHE A 259 -3.04 -2.14 14.25
N ARG A 260 -3.70 -1.09 14.78
CA ARG A 260 -3.57 0.28 14.27
C ARG A 260 -2.11 0.74 14.31
N ARG A 261 -1.44 0.58 15.45
CA ARG A 261 -0.04 0.96 15.64
C ARG A 261 0.91 0.19 14.72
N ALA A 262 0.74 -1.13 14.60
CA ALA A 262 1.55 -1.93 13.70
C ALA A 262 1.35 -1.50 12.23
N ASN A 263 0.13 -1.14 11.84
CA ASN A 263 -0.17 -0.62 10.51
C ASN A 263 0.43 0.77 10.25
N VAL A 264 0.45 1.66 11.25
CA VAL A 264 1.14 2.97 11.15
C VAL A 264 2.64 2.77 10.91
N ALA A 265 3.27 1.85 11.62
CA ALA A 265 4.67 1.50 11.42
C ALA A 265 4.92 0.89 10.02
N LEU A 266 4.02 0.03 9.56
CA LEU A 266 4.07 -0.56 8.22
C LEU A 266 3.98 0.50 7.12
N TYR A 267 3.06 1.46 7.28
CA TYR A 267 2.93 2.59 6.36
C TYR A 267 4.22 3.42 6.32
N LYS A 268 4.81 3.70 7.49
CA LYS A 268 6.09 4.41 7.57
C LYS A 268 7.17 3.66 6.77
N THR A 269 7.28 2.35 6.96
CA THR A 269 8.19 1.49 6.17
C THR A 269 7.94 1.68 4.68
N LYS A 270 6.71 1.47 4.19
CA LYS A 270 6.38 1.62 2.76
C LYS A 270 6.76 2.99 2.18
N SER A 271 6.67 4.06 2.99
CA SER A 271 6.96 5.42 2.56
C SER A 271 8.45 5.79 2.56
N THR A 272 9.28 5.20 3.43
CA THR A 272 10.70 5.56 3.56
C THR A 272 11.66 4.56 2.94
N ALA A 273 11.35 3.26 3.04
CA ALA A 273 12.19 2.18 2.55
C ALA A 273 11.38 0.88 2.48
N ARG A 274 11.27 0.30 1.27
CA ARG A 274 10.65 -1.02 1.07
C ARG A 274 11.64 -2.14 1.36
N GLY A 275 11.14 -3.34 1.64
CA GLY A 275 11.99 -4.49 1.99
C GLY A 275 12.68 -4.40 3.35
N THR A 276 12.13 -3.66 4.31
CA THR A 276 12.68 -3.52 5.68
C THR A 276 11.56 -3.49 6.74
N TYR A 277 11.91 -3.19 7.99
CA TYR A 277 10.98 -3.05 9.11
C TYR A 277 11.12 -1.70 9.82
N ASN A 278 10.04 -1.21 10.43
CA ASN A 278 10.05 -0.13 11.41
C ASN A 278 9.21 -0.48 12.64
N PHE A 279 9.62 0.05 13.79
CA PHE A 279 8.81 0.01 15.00
C PHE A 279 7.84 1.18 15.05
N PHE A 280 6.69 0.97 15.67
CA PHE A 280 5.78 2.04 15.99
C PHE A 280 6.41 3.00 17.00
N GLU A 281 6.45 4.28 16.63
CA GLU A 281 6.75 5.37 17.53
C GLU A 281 5.56 6.33 17.55
N ALA A 282 5.22 6.91 18.71
CA ALA A 282 4.10 7.84 18.85
C ALA A 282 4.20 9.05 17.91
N GLU A 283 5.43 9.45 17.54
CA GLU A 283 5.69 10.48 16.54
C GLU A 283 5.19 10.10 15.14
N MET A 284 5.20 8.81 14.77
CA MET A 284 4.69 8.35 13.48
C MET A 284 3.18 8.54 13.38
N ASP A 285 2.42 8.24 14.43
CA ASP A 285 0.96 8.44 14.47
C ASP A 285 0.63 9.93 14.36
N ARG A 286 1.35 10.79 15.10
CA ARG A 286 1.19 12.25 15.00
C ARG A 286 1.46 12.76 13.60
N ARG A 287 2.53 12.30 12.94
CA ARG A 287 2.84 12.68 11.55
C ARG A 287 1.81 12.19 10.56
N LEU A 288 1.28 10.98 10.73
CA LEU A 288 0.23 10.45 9.86
C LEU A 288 -1.07 11.26 9.99
N GLN A 289 -1.47 11.58 11.22
CA GLN A 289 -2.64 12.45 11.47
C GLN A 289 -2.43 13.85 10.88
N GLN A 290 -1.27 14.46 11.13
CA GLN A 290 -0.92 15.76 10.56
C GLN A 290 -0.96 15.75 9.03
N ARG A 291 -0.51 14.66 8.39
CA ARG A 291 -0.58 14.50 6.93
C ARG A 291 -2.01 14.39 6.43
N GLN A 292 -2.87 13.61 7.10
CA GLN A 292 -4.28 13.47 6.73
C GLN A 292 -5.04 14.79 6.87
N GLU A 293 -4.78 15.55 7.94
CA GLU A 293 -5.30 16.91 8.10
C GLU A 293 -4.82 17.81 6.96
N LEU A 294 -3.52 17.77 6.65
CA LEU A 294 -2.93 18.58 5.59
C LEU A 294 -3.51 18.24 4.22
N GLU A 295 -3.81 16.97 3.95
CA GLU A 295 -4.47 16.51 2.72
C GLU A 295 -5.87 17.13 2.56
N GLN A 296 -6.68 17.12 3.63
CA GLN A 296 -8.00 17.73 3.63
C GLN A 296 -7.91 19.25 3.45
N ASP A 297 -6.99 19.88 4.17
CA ASP A 297 -6.76 21.33 4.11
C ASP A 297 -6.26 21.76 2.72
N LEU A 298 -5.47 20.92 2.03
CA LEU A 298 -4.97 21.20 0.68
C LEU A 298 -6.10 21.17 -0.37
N ARG A 299 -7.03 20.22 -0.27
CA ARG A 299 -8.24 20.21 -1.12
C ARG A 299 -9.08 21.47 -0.93
N ARG A 300 -9.23 21.93 0.33
CA ARG A 300 -9.92 23.19 0.65
C ARG A 300 -9.16 24.39 0.09
N ALA A 301 -7.83 24.44 0.25
CA ALA A 301 -7.00 25.53 -0.23
C ALA A 301 -7.11 25.74 -1.75
N LEU A 302 -7.22 24.65 -2.52
CA LEU A 302 -7.46 24.71 -3.97
C LEU A 302 -8.83 25.33 -4.29
N ALA A 303 -9.89 24.96 -3.56
CA ALA A 303 -11.23 25.50 -3.76
C ALA A 303 -11.37 26.97 -3.33
N GLU A 304 -10.63 27.38 -2.30
CA GLU A 304 -10.66 28.73 -1.72
C GLU A 304 -9.61 29.68 -2.31
N HIS A 305 -8.81 29.21 -3.28
CA HIS A 305 -7.68 29.96 -3.85
C HIS A 305 -6.70 30.49 -2.79
N ALA A 306 -6.37 29.67 -1.79
CA ALA A 306 -5.51 30.04 -0.66
C ALA A 306 -3.99 29.90 -0.93
N PHE A 307 -3.62 29.74 -2.21
CA PHE A 307 -2.23 29.71 -2.65
C PHE A 307 -1.76 31.10 -3.07
N ASP A 308 -0.46 31.32 -2.98
CA ASP A 308 0.23 32.51 -3.47
C ASP A 308 1.46 32.09 -4.28
N VAL A 309 2.03 33.01 -5.06
CA VAL A 309 3.26 32.76 -5.81
C VAL A 309 4.29 33.82 -5.43
N HIS A 310 5.45 33.35 -4.98
CA HIS A 310 6.62 34.19 -4.76
C HIS A 310 7.63 33.94 -5.87
N TYR A 311 8.46 34.93 -6.14
CA TYR A 311 9.37 34.95 -7.27
C TYR A 311 10.80 35.10 -6.78
N GLN A 312 11.66 34.15 -7.16
CA GLN A 312 13.09 34.22 -6.84
C GLN A 312 13.89 34.71 -8.07
N PRO A 313 14.70 35.77 -7.95
CA PRO A 313 15.51 36.26 -9.06
C PRO A 313 16.57 35.27 -9.54
N ILE A 314 16.67 35.14 -10.85
CA ILE A 314 17.76 34.49 -11.59
C ILE A 314 18.63 35.59 -12.20
N VAL A 315 19.93 35.54 -11.90
CA VAL A 315 20.86 36.64 -12.18
C VAL A 315 21.97 36.19 -13.11
N ARG A 316 22.26 37.00 -14.11
CA ARG A 316 23.41 36.78 -14.99
C ARG A 316 24.70 37.14 -14.26
N LEU A 317 25.60 36.17 -14.09
CA LEU A 317 26.87 36.34 -13.37
C LEU A 317 27.79 37.40 -13.97
N ALA A 318 27.74 37.58 -15.29
CA ALA A 318 28.59 38.53 -16.00
C ALA A 318 28.21 40.00 -15.73
N THR A 319 26.92 40.30 -15.55
CA THR A 319 26.40 41.68 -15.49
C THR A 319 25.71 42.02 -14.17
N ASN A 320 25.44 41.03 -13.32
CA ASN A 320 24.59 41.15 -12.13
C ASN A 320 23.17 41.67 -12.42
N GLU A 321 22.71 41.45 -13.65
CA GLU A 321 21.37 41.81 -14.08
C GLU A 321 20.40 40.65 -13.81
N VAL A 322 19.20 40.98 -13.32
CA VAL A 322 18.11 40.01 -13.19
C VAL A 322 17.55 39.74 -14.58
N ILE A 323 17.69 38.50 -15.04
CA ILE A 323 17.28 38.05 -16.38
C ILE A 323 16.05 37.14 -16.34
N GLY A 324 15.71 36.64 -15.16
CA GLY A 324 14.57 35.74 -14.98
C GLY A 324 14.10 35.72 -13.54
N LEU A 325 12.92 35.15 -13.34
CA LEU A 325 12.32 34.93 -12.03
C LEU A 325 11.74 33.53 -11.99
N GLU A 326 12.08 32.74 -10.98
CA GLU A 326 11.44 31.45 -10.74
C GLU A 326 10.18 31.62 -9.89
N ALA A 327 9.04 31.16 -10.40
CA ALA A 327 7.77 31.14 -9.72
C ALA A 327 7.69 29.96 -8.74
N LEU A 328 7.63 30.29 -7.46
CA LEU A 328 7.61 29.34 -6.36
C LEU A 328 6.30 29.45 -5.60
N ILE A 329 5.53 28.36 -5.62
CA ILE A 329 4.25 28.28 -4.91
C ILE A 329 4.43 28.50 -3.40
N ARG A 330 3.48 29.18 -2.78
CA ARG A 330 3.40 29.41 -1.34
C ARG A 330 2.00 29.04 -0.87
N TRP A 331 1.92 28.39 0.28
CA TRP A 331 0.64 28.06 0.88
C TRP A 331 0.52 28.68 2.27
N ARG A 332 -0.35 29.68 2.38
CA ARG A 332 -0.64 30.34 3.65
C ARG A 332 -1.80 29.63 4.34
N HIS A 333 -1.47 28.67 5.19
CA HIS A 333 -2.45 27.91 5.94
C HIS A 333 -2.98 28.71 7.15
N PRO A 334 -4.30 28.79 7.38
CA PRO A 334 -4.90 29.60 8.45
C PRO A 334 -4.39 29.29 9.86
N LYS A 335 -4.07 28.02 10.14
CA LYS A 335 -3.57 27.58 11.47
C LYS A 335 -2.06 27.39 11.53
N ARG A 336 -1.42 27.06 10.40
CA ARG A 336 -0.01 26.64 10.35
C ARG A 336 0.93 27.75 9.85
N GLY A 337 0.38 28.87 9.38
CA GLY A 337 1.18 29.92 8.74
C GLY A 337 1.65 29.46 7.37
N MET A 338 2.90 29.75 7.02
CA MET A 338 3.45 29.39 5.71
C MET A 338 3.90 27.93 5.70
N VAL A 339 3.23 27.10 4.89
CA VAL A 339 3.58 25.68 4.72
C VAL A 339 4.57 25.53 3.57
N SER A 340 5.64 24.76 3.79
CA SER A 340 6.70 24.57 2.79
C SER A 340 6.19 23.75 1.59
N PRO A 341 6.55 24.12 0.34
CA PRO A 341 6.29 23.29 -0.84
C PRO A 341 6.80 21.85 -0.70
N SER A 342 7.95 21.65 -0.04
CA SER A 342 8.49 20.31 0.23
C SER A 342 7.59 19.43 1.10
N GLU A 343 6.65 20.01 1.86
CA GLU A 343 5.70 19.29 2.69
C GLU A 343 4.42 18.94 1.92
N PHE A 344 3.85 19.88 1.16
CA PHE A 344 2.53 19.71 0.55
C PHE A 344 2.55 19.29 -0.93
N VAL A 345 3.60 19.59 -1.69
CA VAL A 345 3.68 19.19 -3.12
C VAL A 345 3.65 17.67 -3.28
N PRO A 346 4.43 16.87 -2.51
CA PRO A 346 4.35 15.41 -2.61
C PRO A 346 2.95 14.86 -2.30
N ILE A 347 2.26 15.47 -1.33
CA ILE A 347 0.87 15.10 -1.01
C ILE A 347 -0.06 15.45 -2.17
N ALA A 348 0.09 16.63 -2.77
CA ALA A 348 -0.70 17.09 -3.92
C ALA A 348 -0.56 16.14 -5.12
N GLU A 349 0.64 15.62 -5.36
CA GLU A 349 0.93 14.65 -6.42
C GLU A 349 0.23 13.32 -6.15
N GLU A 350 0.37 12.77 -4.94
CA GLU A 350 -0.23 11.49 -4.58
C GLU A 350 -1.76 11.51 -4.65
N ILE A 351 -2.41 12.61 -4.24
CA ILE A 351 -3.87 12.72 -4.31
C ILE A 351 -4.38 13.25 -5.66
N GLY A 352 -3.48 13.47 -6.62
CA GLY A 352 -3.82 13.83 -8.00
C GLY A 352 -4.32 15.27 -8.21
N ILE A 353 -4.04 16.20 -7.28
CA ILE A 353 -4.43 17.61 -7.40
C ILE A 353 -3.27 18.54 -7.79
N ILE A 354 -2.07 18.01 -8.01
CA ILE A 354 -0.92 18.82 -8.44
C ILE A 354 -1.15 19.50 -9.80
N ALA A 355 -1.84 18.84 -10.74
CA ALA A 355 -2.09 19.39 -12.06
C ALA A 355 -2.95 20.67 -12.05
N PRO A 356 -4.11 20.71 -11.37
CA PRO A 356 -4.88 21.96 -11.26
C PRO A 356 -4.16 23.04 -10.45
N ILE A 357 -3.35 22.67 -9.45
CA ILE A 357 -2.50 23.63 -8.74
C ILE A 357 -1.46 24.23 -9.70
N GLY A 358 -0.77 23.40 -10.47
CA GLY A 358 0.24 23.82 -11.43
C GLY A 358 -0.33 24.70 -12.54
N ASP A 359 -1.55 24.44 -13.02
CA ASP A 359 -2.24 25.33 -13.97
C ASP A 359 -2.51 26.72 -13.38
N TRP A 360 -2.93 26.76 -12.13
CA TRP A 360 -3.16 28.01 -11.43
C TRP A 360 -1.85 28.78 -11.25
N VAL A 361 -0.76 28.11 -10.85
CA VAL A 361 0.58 28.73 -10.72
C VAL A 361 1.05 29.26 -12.07
N LEU A 362 0.94 28.46 -13.13
CA LEU A 362 1.34 28.85 -14.48
C LEU A 362 0.59 30.11 -14.95
N ARG A 363 -0.74 30.13 -14.81
CA ARG A 363 -1.56 31.29 -15.19
C ARG A 363 -1.17 32.51 -14.37
N ARG A 364 -1.02 32.36 -13.06
CA ARG A 364 -0.65 33.46 -12.16
C ARG A 364 0.74 34.03 -12.48
N ALA A 365 1.72 33.16 -12.67
CA ALA A 365 3.09 33.54 -13.02
C ALA A 365 3.14 34.28 -14.37
N CYS A 366 2.38 33.81 -15.37
CA CYS A 366 2.31 34.50 -16.65
C CYS A 366 1.65 35.88 -16.53
N GLN A 367 0.57 36.02 -15.74
CA GLN A 367 -0.10 37.30 -15.49
C GLN A 367 0.78 38.30 -14.74
N ASP A 368 1.57 37.85 -13.77
CA ASP A 368 2.47 38.72 -13.02
C ASP A 368 3.65 39.14 -13.91
N ALA A 369 4.17 38.23 -14.74
CA ALA A 369 5.31 38.50 -15.62
C ALA A 369 5.05 39.58 -16.68
N THR A 370 3.81 39.78 -17.14
CA THR A 370 3.49 40.86 -18.09
C THR A 370 3.69 42.26 -17.50
N GLN A 371 3.78 42.39 -16.17
CA GLN A 371 4.02 43.67 -15.48
C GLN A 371 5.51 43.99 -15.33
N TRP A 372 6.40 43.06 -15.68
CA TRP A 372 7.85 43.21 -15.55
C TRP A 372 8.51 43.43 -16.92
N PRO A 373 9.74 43.99 -16.94
CA PRO A 373 10.43 44.33 -18.19
C PRO A 373 10.52 43.15 -19.17
N ASP A 374 10.47 43.43 -20.47
CA ASP A 374 10.40 42.40 -21.53
C ASP A 374 11.59 41.44 -21.58
N HIS A 375 12.75 41.87 -21.09
CA HIS A 375 13.95 41.02 -21.02
C HIS A 375 13.90 39.99 -19.89
N VAL A 376 12.97 40.15 -18.92
CA VAL A 376 12.85 39.26 -17.76
C VAL A 376 11.93 38.10 -18.10
N LYS A 377 12.50 36.89 -18.02
CA LYS A 377 11.77 35.63 -18.21
C LYS A 377 11.09 35.18 -16.92
N ILE A 378 10.08 34.32 -17.05
CA ILE A 378 9.41 33.67 -15.93
C ILE A 378 9.58 32.16 -16.05
N SER A 379 10.18 31.55 -15.03
CA SER A 379 10.36 30.11 -14.93
C SER A 379 9.29 29.49 -14.04
N VAL A 380 8.66 28.40 -14.48
CA VAL A 380 7.60 27.71 -13.74
C VAL A 380 7.93 26.22 -13.66
N ASN A 381 7.97 25.70 -12.42
CA ASN A 381 8.09 24.29 -12.13
C ASN A 381 6.95 23.48 -12.75
N PHE A 382 7.30 22.40 -13.43
CA PHE A 382 6.34 21.59 -14.19
C PHE A 382 6.35 20.14 -13.74
N SER A 383 5.25 19.71 -13.12
CA SER A 383 5.14 18.36 -12.54
C SER A 383 4.97 17.27 -13.60
N ARG A 384 5.37 16.05 -13.26
CA ARG A 384 5.16 14.86 -14.09
C ARG A 384 3.68 14.65 -14.47
N ALA A 385 2.76 14.88 -13.54
CA ALA A 385 1.34 14.71 -13.82
C ALA A 385 0.85 15.70 -14.90
N GLN A 386 1.36 16.93 -14.91
CA GLN A 386 1.04 17.89 -15.98
C GLN A 386 1.70 17.50 -17.31
N PHE A 387 2.90 16.91 -17.26
CA PHE A 387 3.60 16.38 -18.44
C PHE A 387 2.86 15.22 -19.10
N GLU A 388 2.21 14.38 -18.29
CA GLU A 388 1.44 13.24 -18.79
C GLU A 388 0.05 13.64 -19.32
N CYS A 389 -0.45 14.82 -18.96
CA CYS A 389 -1.76 15.31 -19.40
C CYS A 389 -1.86 15.43 -20.93
N PRO A 390 -2.95 14.92 -21.55
CA PRO A 390 -3.26 15.22 -22.94
C PRO A 390 -3.45 16.72 -23.17
N ASN A 391 -3.15 17.19 -24.39
CA ASN A 391 -3.39 18.56 -24.85
C ASN A 391 -2.65 19.65 -24.07
N LEU A 392 -1.45 19.34 -23.55
CA LEU A 392 -0.62 20.32 -22.86
C LEU A 392 -0.38 21.59 -23.69
N GLN A 393 -0.06 21.44 -24.98
CA GLN A 393 0.11 22.59 -25.87
C GLN A 393 -1.12 23.51 -25.90
N ASP A 394 -2.32 22.94 -26.02
CA ASP A 394 -3.54 23.74 -26.11
C ASP A 394 -3.79 24.51 -24.80
N ARG A 395 -3.46 23.89 -23.66
CA ARG A 395 -3.51 24.55 -22.35
C ARG A 395 -2.51 25.69 -22.24
N LEU A 396 -1.26 25.48 -22.67
CA LEU A 396 -0.23 26.52 -22.68
C LEU A 396 -0.63 27.68 -23.61
N LYS A 397 -1.13 27.37 -24.81
CA LYS A 397 -1.65 28.35 -25.77
C LYS A 397 -2.78 29.17 -25.16
N ALA A 398 -3.72 28.50 -24.48
CA ALA A 398 -4.82 29.18 -23.81
C ALA A 398 -4.29 30.14 -22.73
N VAL A 399 -3.37 29.69 -21.86
CA VAL A 399 -2.80 30.55 -20.81
C VAL A 399 -2.03 31.74 -21.39
N LEU A 400 -1.15 31.52 -22.36
CA LEU A 400 -0.40 32.63 -22.96
C LEU A 400 -1.32 33.60 -23.71
N SER A 401 -2.36 33.11 -24.38
CA SER A 401 -3.36 33.97 -25.02
C SER A 401 -4.22 34.73 -24.02
N GLU A 402 -4.59 34.12 -22.90
CA GLU A 402 -5.37 34.74 -21.81
C GLU A 402 -4.57 35.85 -21.11
N THR A 403 -3.26 35.61 -20.91
CA THR A 403 -2.38 36.52 -20.16
C THR A 403 -1.72 37.58 -21.03
N GLY A 404 -1.54 37.30 -22.33
CA GLY A 404 -0.79 38.16 -23.25
C GLY A 404 0.73 38.05 -23.11
N LEU A 405 1.25 37.08 -22.36
CA LEU A 405 2.70 36.89 -22.22
C LEU A 405 3.28 36.31 -23.53
N PRO A 406 4.33 36.92 -24.11
CA PRO A 406 5.06 36.34 -25.23
C PRO A 406 5.64 34.95 -24.87
N PRO A 407 5.51 33.92 -25.73
CA PRO A 407 5.98 32.57 -25.44
C PRO A 407 7.46 32.48 -25.02
N ASN A 408 8.31 33.28 -25.65
CA ASN A 408 9.75 33.34 -25.37
C ASN A 408 10.12 33.92 -23.99
N ARG A 409 9.14 34.46 -23.26
CA ARG A 409 9.32 34.88 -21.87
C ARG A 409 8.97 33.78 -20.88
N LEU A 410 8.29 32.72 -21.29
CA LEU A 410 7.97 31.58 -20.43
C LEU A 410 9.06 30.52 -20.55
N GLN A 411 9.53 30.05 -19.40
CA GLN A 411 10.40 28.90 -19.27
C GLN A 411 9.73 27.83 -18.39
N LEU A 412 9.70 26.58 -18.84
CA LEU A 412 9.20 25.44 -18.06
C LEU A 412 10.37 24.65 -17.49
N GLU A 413 10.33 24.41 -16.19
CA GLU A 413 11.36 23.65 -15.47
C GLU A 413 10.87 22.21 -15.28
N ILE A 414 11.63 21.25 -15.78
CA ILE A 414 11.25 19.84 -15.83
C ILE A 414 12.37 19.02 -15.21
N THR A 415 12.02 18.21 -14.22
CA THR A 415 12.98 17.35 -13.52
C THR A 415 13.48 16.21 -14.40
N GLU A 416 14.72 15.78 -14.16
CA GLU A 416 15.32 14.63 -14.87
C GLU A 416 14.45 13.36 -14.80
N THR A 417 13.89 13.08 -13.62
CA THR A 417 13.08 11.88 -13.36
C THR A 417 11.80 11.85 -14.20
N THR A 418 11.21 13.03 -14.48
CA THR A 418 10.03 13.16 -15.34
C THR A 418 10.36 12.77 -16.78
N ILE A 419 11.53 13.18 -17.28
CA ILE A 419 11.97 12.91 -18.65
C ILE A 419 12.32 11.43 -18.84
N MET A 420 13.02 10.84 -17.87
CA MET A 420 13.46 9.43 -17.93
C MET A 420 12.31 8.43 -17.85
N ALA A 421 11.15 8.83 -17.31
CA ALA A 421 9.98 7.97 -17.25
C ALA A 421 9.45 7.56 -18.63
N ASP A 422 9.46 8.48 -19.60
CA ASP A 422 9.10 8.22 -21.01
C ASP A 422 9.87 9.17 -21.94
N PHE A 423 11.11 8.77 -22.24
CA PHE A 423 12.05 9.58 -23.01
C PHE A 423 11.53 9.97 -24.41
N THR A 424 10.81 9.06 -25.08
CA THR A 424 10.35 9.28 -26.46
C THR A 424 9.24 10.32 -26.49
N LYS A 425 8.25 10.18 -25.59
CA LYS A 425 7.18 11.17 -25.44
C LYS A 425 7.76 12.51 -25.00
N ALA A 426 8.74 12.49 -24.10
CA ALA A 426 9.34 13.70 -23.59
C ALA A 426 10.06 14.51 -24.67
N ASN A 427 10.85 13.85 -25.51
CA ASN A 427 11.58 14.52 -26.58
C ASN A 427 10.64 15.15 -27.62
N ALA A 428 9.55 14.47 -27.98
CA ALA A 428 8.53 15.02 -28.88
C ALA A 428 7.90 16.30 -28.30
N LEU A 429 7.51 16.26 -27.03
CA LEU A 429 6.90 17.40 -26.36
C LEU A 429 7.88 18.58 -26.22
N LEU A 430 9.15 18.33 -25.89
CA LEU A 430 10.16 19.40 -25.80
C LEU A 430 10.39 20.09 -27.16
N ALA A 431 10.42 19.31 -28.25
CA ALA A 431 10.52 19.87 -29.60
C ALA A 431 9.30 20.75 -29.94
N GLU A 432 8.10 20.29 -29.60
CA GLU A 432 6.86 21.04 -29.77
C GLU A 432 6.81 22.35 -28.97
N LEU A 433 7.25 22.33 -27.71
CA LEU A 433 7.35 23.54 -26.86
C LEU A 433 8.32 24.56 -27.47
N ARG A 434 9.45 24.09 -27.99
CA ARG A 434 10.44 24.91 -28.65
C ARG A 434 9.92 25.54 -29.94
N GLU A 435 9.17 24.79 -30.76
CA GLU A 435 8.50 25.34 -31.96
C GLU A 435 7.48 26.42 -31.61
N PHE A 436 6.81 26.29 -30.47
CA PHE A 436 5.89 27.29 -29.96
C PHE A 436 6.62 28.52 -29.36
N GLY A 437 7.93 28.42 -29.13
CA GLY A 437 8.77 29.48 -28.60
C GLY A 437 8.83 29.52 -27.08
N VAL A 438 8.38 28.48 -26.38
CA VAL A 438 8.53 28.34 -24.92
C VAL A 438 9.88 27.68 -24.64
N GLU A 439 10.63 28.24 -23.70
CA GLU A 439 11.92 27.69 -23.30
C GLU A 439 11.77 26.57 -22.28
N THR A 440 12.75 25.67 -22.23
CA THR A 440 12.75 24.56 -21.29
C THR A 440 14.06 24.51 -20.50
N ALA A 441 13.95 24.26 -19.20
CA ALA A 441 15.08 24.03 -18.32
C ALA A 441 15.01 22.63 -17.73
N MET A 442 16.16 21.95 -17.70
CA MET A 442 16.33 20.73 -16.93
C MET A 442 16.62 21.10 -15.48
N ASP A 443 15.75 20.66 -14.58
CA ASP A 443 15.81 20.92 -13.15
C ASP A 443 16.42 19.77 -12.35
N ASP A 444 16.90 20.05 -11.14
CA ASP A 444 17.51 19.09 -10.19
C ASP A 444 18.70 18.28 -10.76
N PHE A 445 19.48 18.85 -11.70
CA PHE A 445 20.57 18.09 -12.34
C PHE A 445 21.62 17.63 -11.33
N GLY A 446 21.84 16.32 -11.29
CA GLY A 446 22.88 15.66 -10.50
C GLY A 446 22.42 15.00 -9.18
N THR A 447 21.13 15.06 -8.85
CA THR A 447 20.56 14.38 -7.66
C THR A 447 20.25 12.89 -7.88
N GLY A 448 20.44 12.36 -9.11
CA GLY A 448 20.11 10.99 -9.51
C GLY A 448 21.15 10.32 -10.43
N HIS A 449 20.75 9.24 -11.13
CA HIS A 449 21.59 8.60 -12.16
C HIS A 449 21.64 9.46 -13.42
N SER A 450 22.39 10.56 -13.38
CA SER A 450 22.50 11.51 -14.48
C SER A 450 22.90 10.85 -15.78
N SER A 451 21.95 10.70 -16.70
CA SER A 451 22.23 10.15 -18.02
C SER A 451 22.76 11.26 -18.91
N LEU A 452 24.07 11.29 -19.17
CA LEU A 452 24.66 12.08 -20.25
C LEU A 452 23.95 11.86 -21.59
N GLY A 453 23.30 10.71 -21.77
CA GLY A 453 22.44 10.41 -22.91
C GLY A 453 21.21 11.33 -22.99
N CYS A 454 20.63 11.72 -21.86
CA CYS A 454 19.52 12.67 -21.80
C CYS A 454 19.94 14.06 -22.25
N LEU A 455 21.02 14.60 -21.67
CA LEU A 455 21.55 15.92 -22.02
C LEU A 455 21.90 16.04 -23.51
N ARG A 456 22.39 14.95 -24.13
CA ARG A 456 22.72 14.95 -25.55
C ARG A 456 21.48 14.95 -26.46
N SER A 457 20.40 14.35 -26.00
CA SER A 457 19.30 13.94 -26.88
C SER A 457 18.03 14.77 -26.70
N CYS A 458 17.93 15.55 -25.63
CA CYS A 458 16.82 16.46 -25.37
C CYS A 458 17.21 17.93 -25.67
N PRO A 459 16.34 18.71 -26.34
CA PRO A 459 16.64 20.08 -26.76
C PRO A 459 16.36 21.10 -25.65
N PHE A 460 17.01 20.97 -24.49
CA PHE A 460 16.89 21.97 -23.42
C PHE A 460 17.60 23.28 -23.78
N ASP A 461 17.06 24.40 -23.30
CA ASP A 461 17.69 25.72 -23.42
C ASP A 461 18.60 26.01 -22.21
N ARG A 462 18.26 25.41 -21.06
CA ARG A 462 18.92 25.66 -19.77
C ARG A 462 19.13 24.38 -18.98
N LEU A 463 20.24 24.35 -18.24
CA LEU A 463 20.56 23.34 -17.24
C LEU A 463 20.67 24.01 -15.85
N LYS A 464 19.81 23.62 -14.92
CA LYS A 464 19.87 24.06 -13.51
C LYS A 464 20.68 23.05 -12.69
N ILE A 465 21.75 23.52 -12.06
CA ILE A 465 22.67 22.72 -11.26
C ILE A 465 22.19 22.77 -9.82
N ASP A 466 21.80 21.61 -9.28
CA ASP A 466 21.18 21.51 -7.96
C ASP A 466 22.12 22.01 -6.84
N ARG A 467 21.50 22.57 -5.78
CA ARG A 467 22.18 23.10 -4.60
C ARG A 467 23.11 22.10 -3.91
N SER A 468 22.87 20.80 -4.01
CA SER A 468 23.75 19.78 -3.41
C SER A 468 25.17 19.86 -3.97
N PHE A 469 25.34 20.19 -5.25
CA PHE A 469 26.66 20.43 -5.85
C PHE A 469 27.28 21.72 -5.34
N ILE A 470 26.47 22.74 -5.09
CA ILE A 470 26.91 24.08 -4.68
C ILE A 470 27.41 24.10 -3.23
N ASN A 471 26.80 23.28 -2.37
CA ASN A 471 27.17 23.17 -0.95
C ASN A 471 28.61 22.70 -0.73
N ASP A 472 29.11 21.80 -1.60
CA ASP A 472 30.44 21.20 -1.44
C ASP A 472 31.55 21.95 -2.23
N LEU A 473 31.22 23.03 -2.95
CA LEU A 473 32.16 23.73 -3.85
C LEU A 473 33.38 24.33 -3.15
N THR A 474 33.22 24.78 -1.90
CA THR A 474 34.30 25.46 -1.16
C THR A 474 35.26 24.48 -0.53
N THR A 475 34.83 23.23 -0.28
CA THR A 475 35.59 22.23 0.47
C THR A 475 36.10 21.06 -0.41
N SER A 476 35.45 20.79 -1.53
CA SER A 476 35.75 19.64 -2.40
C SER A 476 36.30 20.06 -3.77
N LEU A 477 37.56 19.72 -4.02
CA LEU A 477 38.16 19.86 -5.35
C LEU A 477 37.42 19.02 -6.40
N GLU A 478 36.94 17.84 -6.01
CA GLU A 478 36.16 16.97 -6.88
C GLU A 478 34.85 17.64 -7.31
N ALA A 479 34.12 18.24 -6.37
CA ALA A 479 32.88 18.97 -6.67
C ALA A 479 33.13 20.12 -7.67
N ARG A 480 34.24 20.86 -7.50
CA ARG A 480 34.64 21.92 -8.43
C ARG A 480 34.98 21.38 -9.83
N LEU A 481 35.70 20.27 -9.91
CA LEU A 481 36.05 19.64 -11.19
C LEU A 481 34.80 19.15 -11.94
N VAL A 482 33.88 18.50 -11.22
CA VAL A 482 32.60 18.06 -11.77
C VAL A 482 31.79 19.25 -12.27
N LEU A 483 31.62 20.29 -11.46
CA LEU A 483 30.95 21.53 -11.84
C LEU A 483 31.55 22.12 -13.13
N SER A 484 32.87 22.31 -13.19
CA SER A 484 33.55 22.87 -14.36
C SER A 484 33.31 22.05 -15.62
N THR A 485 33.20 20.73 -15.47
CA THR A 485 32.95 19.79 -16.58
C THR A 485 31.51 19.90 -17.06
N VAL A 486 30.54 19.97 -16.13
CA VAL A 486 29.12 20.15 -16.42
C VAL A 486 28.88 21.48 -17.13
N VAL A 487 29.48 22.57 -16.65
CA VAL A 487 29.37 23.91 -17.26
C VAL A 487 29.90 23.92 -18.69
N LYS A 488 31.07 23.31 -18.92
CA LYS A 488 31.66 23.19 -20.26
C LYS A 488 30.81 22.32 -21.18
N LEU A 489 30.27 21.21 -20.68
CA LEU A 489 29.41 20.32 -21.45
C LEU A 489 28.13 21.04 -21.88
N ALA A 490 27.44 21.69 -20.95
CA ALA A 490 26.23 22.45 -21.23
C ALA A 490 26.49 23.53 -22.28
N THR A 491 27.57 24.30 -22.13
CA THR A 491 27.98 25.33 -23.10
C THR A 491 28.25 24.73 -24.48
N THR A 492 28.91 23.57 -24.56
CA THR A 492 29.21 22.86 -25.82
C THR A 492 27.94 22.38 -26.51
N LEU A 493 26.90 22.05 -25.75
CA LEU A 493 25.59 21.64 -26.25
C LEU A 493 24.67 22.84 -26.53
N GLY A 494 25.14 24.08 -26.34
CA GLY A 494 24.37 25.30 -26.57
C GLY A 494 23.36 25.63 -25.46
N MET A 495 23.51 25.04 -24.28
CA MET A 495 22.67 25.30 -23.11
C MET A 495 23.26 26.39 -22.22
N HIS A 496 22.40 27.21 -21.62
CA HIS A 496 22.76 28.08 -20.51
C HIS A 496 22.82 27.29 -19.20
N THR A 497 23.68 27.71 -18.26
CA THR A 497 23.78 27.09 -16.94
C THR A 497 23.34 28.04 -15.84
N THR A 498 22.56 27.52 -14.91
CA THR A 498 22.08 28.24 -13.73
C THR A 498 22.46 27.44 -12.48
N ALA A 499 23.26 28.01 -11.59
CA ALA A 499 23.61 27.36 -10.32
C ALA A 499 22.65 27.78 -9.21
N GLU A 500 22.06 26.80 -8.51
CA GLU A 500 21.04 27.01 -7.50
C GLU A 500 21.56 26.92 -6.08
N GLY A 501 20.91 27.62 -5.15
CA GLY A 501 21.29 27.58 -3.74
C GLY A 501 22.63 28.26 -3.46
N VAL A 502 22.98 29.28 -4.23
CA VAL A 502 24.16 30.12 -3.92
C VAL A 502 23.85 30.98 -2.69
N GLU A 503 24.63 30.80 -1.62
CA GLU A 503 24.42 31.46 -0.33
C GLU A 503 25.59 32.37 0.08
N THR A 504 26.81 32.12 -0.41
CA THR A 504 28.01 32.84 0.01
C THR A 504 28.74 33.54 -1.14
N GLN A 505 29.51 34.58 -0.80
CA GLN A 505 30.42 35.26 -1.73
C GLN A 505 31.45 34.30 -2.33
N GLU A 506 31.94 33.36 -1.52
CA GLU A 506 32.95 32.40 -1.97
C GLU A 506 32.40 31.46 -3.05
N GLN A 507 31.18 30.95 -2.87
CA GLN A 507 30.48 30.17 -3.89
C GLN A 507 30.28 30.98 -5.18
N TYR A 508 29.85 32.23 -5.05
CA TYR A 508 29.69 33.16 -6.17
C TYR A 508 31.00 33.34 -6.97
N ASP A 509 32.11 33.59 -6.28
CA ASP A 509 33.41 33.84 -6.92
C ASP A 509 33.94 32.59 -7.64
N ILE A 510 33.74 31.40 -7.05
CA ILE A 510 34.08 30.12 -7.68
C ILE A 510 33.23 29.92 -8.94
N LEU A 511 31.91 30.06 -8.85
CA LEU A 511 31.00 29.88 -9.99
C LEU A 511 31.34 30.83 -11.15
N LYS A 512 31.71 32.07 -10.83
CA LYS A 512 32.17 33.05 -11.81
C LYS A 512 33.49 32.63 -12.47
N ALA A 513 34.44 32.10 -11.69
CA ALA A 513 35.73 31.64 -12.21
C ALA A 513 35.59 30.39 -13.11
N GLU A 514 34.66 29.49 -12.78
CA GLU A 514 34.40 28.27 -13.56
C GLU A 514 33.53 28.53 -14.81
N GLY A 515 33.08 29.78 -15.02
CA GLY A 515 32.34 30.19 -16.22
C GLY A 515 30.85 29.86 -16.20
N CYS A 516 30.25 29.70 -15.01
CA CYS A 516 28.80 29.55 -14.89
C CYS A 516 28.09 30.79 -15.44
N GLY A 517 26.97 30.60 -16.15
CA GLY A 517 26.27 31.70 -16.82
C GLY A 517 25.41 32.52 -15.85
N GLU A 518 24.73 31.83 -14.94
CA GLU A 518 23.65 32.38 -14.13
C GLU A 518 23.62 31.77 -12.74
N ILE A 519 23.07 32.51 -11.79
CA ILE A 519 22.91 32.05 -10.40
C ILE A 519 21.53 32.36 -9.86
N GLN A 520 21.17 31.55 -8.87
CA GLN A 520 19.99 31.73 -8.04
C GLN A 520 20.30 31.28 -6.61
N GLY A 521 19.85 32.05 -5.62
CA GLY A 521 20.04 31.69 -4.22
C GLY A 521 19.95 32.86 -3.26
N TYR A 522 20.06 32.57 -1.97
CA TYR A 522 19.94 33.57 -0.90
C TYR A 522 21.04 34.61 -0.89
N TYR A 523 22.20 34.32 -1.50
CA TYR A 523 23.26 35.31 -1.70
C TYR A 523 22.74 36.57 -2.41
N PHE A 524 21.87 36.39 -3.41
CA PHE A 524 21.28 37.52 -4.12
C PHE A 524 19.93 37.95 -3.53
N SER A 525 18.97 37.03 -3.43
CA SER A 525 17.66 37.31 -2.85
C SER A 525 16.90 36.02 -2.52
N ALA A 526 16.20 36.04 -1.40
CA ALA A 526 15.08 35.12 -1.17
C ALA A 526 13.92 35.41 -2.14
N ALA A 527 12.98 34.47 -2.24
CA ALA A 527 11.77 34.64 -3.05
C ALA A 527 10.84 35.70 -2.46
N LYS A 528 10.39 36.64 -3.30
CA LYS A 528 9.58 37.80 -2.90
C LYS A 528 8.21 37.80 -3.55
N SER A 529 7.26 38.53 -2.98
CA SER A 529 5.94 38.71 -3.60
C SER A 529 6.02 39.48 -4.93
N ALA A 530 5.00 39.35 -5.78
CA ALA A 530 4.91 40.09 -7.04
C ALA A 530 5.08 41.61 -6.83
N ALA A 531 4.47 42.16 -5.78
CA ALA A 531 4.53 43.60 -5.47
C ALA A 531 5.94 44.08 -5.14
N GLU A 532 6.71 43.27 -4.40
CA GLU A 532 8.10 43.58 -4.06
C GLU A 532 9.00 43.53 -5.30
N ILE A 533 8.78 42.57 -6.21
CA ILE A 533 9.49 42.48 -7.49
C ILE A 533 9.18 43.69 -8.37
N SER A 534 7.91 44.07 -8.51
CA SER A 534 7.52 45.26 -9.27
C SER A 534 8.15 46.53 -8.69
N THR A 535 8.25 46.63 -7.36
CA THR A 535 8.94 47.75 -6.69
C THR A 535 10.44 47.76 -7.00
N TYR A 536 11.09 46.59 -7.01
CA TYR A 536 12.49 46.45 -7.39
C TYR A 536 12.74 46.98 -8.81
N PHE A 537 11.98 46.52 -9.80
CA PHE A 537 12.17 46.99 -11.19
C PHE A 537 11.82 48.47 -11.35
N ALA A 538 10.78 48.97 -10.67
CA ALA A 538 10.46 50.40 -10.69
C ALA A 538 11.61 51.27 -10.13
N SER A 539 12.30 50.79 -9.10
CA SER A 539 13.46 51.50 -8.51
C SER A 539 14.67 51.53 -9.45
N GLN A 540 14.93 50.43 -10.16
CA GLN A 540 15.99 50.32 -11.17
C GLN A 540 15.72 51.22 -12.38
N ALA A 541 14.46 51.24 -12.85
CA ALA A 541 14.04 52.12 -13.94
C ALA A 541 14.22 53.61 -13.56
N ARG A 542 13.95 53.99 -12.31
CA ARG A 542 14.23 55.36 -11.85
C ARG A 542 15.73 55.65 -11.87
N ASN A 543 16.57 54.73 -11.38
CA ASN A 543 18.03 54.90 -11.25
C ASN A 543 18.81 54.88 -12.57
N SER A 544 18.21 54.40 -13.65
CA SER A 544 18.78 54.41 -14.99
C SER A 544 18.49 55.70 -15.79
N ILE A 545 17.66 56.62 -15.29
CA ILE A 545 17.42 57.93 -15.91
C ILE A 545 18.58 58.89 -15.57
N PRO A 546 19.26 59.51 -16.57
CA PRO A 546 20.32 60.47 -16.34
C PRO A 546 19.89 61.66 -15.45
N LEU A 547 20.79 62.13 -14.58
CA LEU A 547 20.54 63.19 -13.59
C LEU A 547 19.95 64.50 -14.17
N ASP A 548 20.17 64.78 -15.46
CA ASP A 548 19.65 65.99 -16.12
C ASP A 548 18.14 65.97 -16.42
N GLU A 549 17.53 64.79 -16.59
CA GLU A 549 16.07 64.66 -16.79
C GLU A 549 15.30 64.65 -15.47
N ARG A 550 15.91 64.12 -14.40
CA ARG A 550 15.33 64.17 -13.04
C ARG A 550 15.13 65.60 -12.52
N ARG A 551 15.94 66.56 -12.99
CA ARG A 551 15.81 67.99 -12.63
C ARG A 551 14.75 68.75 -13.43
N ARG A 552 14.35 68.24 -14.61
CA ARG A 552 13.27 68.85 -15.41
C ARG A 552 11.88 68.46 -14.89
N ALA A 553 11.70 67.22 -14.44
CA ALA A 553 10.45 66.73 -13.86
C ALA A 553 10.09 67.30 -12.47
N HIS A 554 10.99 68.10 -11.86
CA HIS A 554 10.75 68.81 -10.59
C HIS A 554 10.60 70.33 -10.76
N ARG A 555 10.60 70.84 -12.00
CA ARG A 555 10.38 72.27 -12.31
C ARG A 555 9.07 72.57 -13.05
N ASP A 556 8.30 71.53 -13.38
CA ASP A 556 6.89 71.61 -13.76
C ASP A 556 6.06 70.94 -12.64
#